data_AF-A0A937IH95-F1
#
_entry.id   AF-A0A937IH95-F1
#
_cell.length_a   1.000
_cell.length_b   1.000
_cell.length_c   1.000
_cell.angle_alpha   90.00
_cell.angle_beta   90.00
_cell.angle_gamma   90.00
#
_symmetry.space_group_name_H-M   'P 1'
#
loop_
_entity.id
_entity.type
_entity.pdbx_description
1 polymer ?
#
loop_
_entity_poly.entity_id
_entity_poly.type
_entity_poly.pdbx_seq_one_letter_code
_entity_poly.pdbx_strand_id
1 'polypeptide(L)'
;MNQLIPHLIINSNKERICILLYLKLILLPFLLFSSVALSQVSEENKKLFDLLIISNPNAKPPVFIKDIDGNRVISSKIKGIDIDTCSLLDRNEREQYDKVFTFIETKVDKDKLFFLDVHKNYQGVGIHDVLTLGSEKVSMHLSSLGKGLDLSVNCRLIRQKPGSPTPRKVNKDSFNWFEDEIVVLPRYMFDIFNMWFDQYNNVVSFSKNDVIHTVSYDSLLEMSNAIKKKEQAKIDKYNQFVEKIKQQANTDDIKYTVGLRLNQDGQNRCTLDYSSENDSGPKVIGHNLILSDKYDKKPSHQFKKVYKDINDAYLEIKENKSQCSYFIDYPKNIVKLHDALKSDKIITTYSTSISSDETLKRFALYQGYRSYADYSFISALKGNKSQLDQLKKFKVTNIDKFYELESKMIKSDYSKDKGIKNVLMYLKDLQVAREKGIDILKQRDARLAKEKKAKEIADAQRKKDAEEVAIRRKEQAARYAKEHPYKAVISCGMNGNHLNIMACFVGAGRYGADTQLEITNGSFYKLYPSHNVNRAGRETREGLVIDLKSNFKIKAQNSADTLILDVKIYDRLTNKVLFNKSAAKYRAIVISN
;
A
#
# COMPACT_ATOMS: atom_id res chain seq x y z
N MET A 1 25.36 30.35 90.26
CA MET A 1 24.04 30.13 90.89
C MET A 1 22.97 30.42 89.85
N ASN A 2 22.18 29.39 89.55
CA ASN A 2 20.79 29.39 89.04
C ASN A 2 20.40 30.07 87.72
N GLN A 3 19.96 29.18 86.80
CA GLN A 3 18.67 29.17 86.09
C GLN A 3 18.41 30.19 84.96
N LEU A 4 18.31 29.70 83.72
CA LEU A 4 17.01 29.36 83.08
C LEU A 4 17.22 28.69 81.71
N ILE A 5 16.80 27.43 81.63
CA ILE A 5 16.53 26.63 80.43
C ILE A 5 15.01 26.65 80.21
N PRO A 6 14.51 26.70 78.96
CA PRO A 6 13.29 26.01 78.62
C PRO A 6 13.61 24.77 77.77
N HIS A 7 13.06 23.65 78.23
CA HIS A 7 13.03 22.35 77.59
C HIS A 7 12.46 22.42 76.17
N LEU A 8 13.19 21.90 75.19
CA LEU A 8 12.61 21.31 73.99
C LEU A 8 12.72 19.79 74.13
N ILE A 9 11.59 19.17 74.48
CA ILE A 9 11.40 17.73 74.47
C ILE A 9 11.27 17.32 73.00
N ILE A 10 12.35 16.81 72.40
CA ILE A 10 12.28 16.09 71.14
C ILE A 10 11.91 14.65 71.46
N ASN A 11 10.64 14.33 71.29
CA ASN A 11 10.10 12.99 71.38
C ASN A 11 9.80 12.51 69.96
N SER A 12 10.67 11.67 69.39
CA SER A 12 10.32 10.78 68.27
C SER A 12 11.48 9.88 67.90
N ASN A 13 11.33 8.58 68.15
CA ASN A 13 12.20 7.51 67.64
C ASN A 13 12.26 7.45 66.09
N LYS A 14 11.48 8.25 65.34
CA LYS A 14 11.48 8.25 63.86
C LYS A 14 12.69 8.96 63.24
N GLU A 15 13.22 10.01 63.84
CA GLU A 15 14.37 10.74 63.27
C GLU A 15 15.67 9.94 63.35
N ARG A 16 15.86 9.14 64.41
CA ARG A 16 17.03 8.26 64.56
C ARG A 16 17.07 7.11 63.56
N ILE A 17 15.91 6.61 63.11
CA ILE A 17 15.81 5.57 62.08
C ILE A 17 16.11 6.15 60.69
N CYS A 18 15.72 7.41 60.45
CA CYS A 18 16.07 8.14 59.23
C CYS A 18 17.60 8.32 59.09
N ILE A 19 18.29 8.65 60.19
CA ILE A 19 19.76 8.87 60.20
C ILE A 19 20.55 7.56 60.01
N LEU A 20 20.08 6.41 60.50
CA LEU A 20 20.76 5.12 60.37
C LEU A 20 20.62 4.49 58.97
N LEU A 21 19.49 4.72 58.28
CA LEU A 21 19.34 4.41 56.83
C LEU A 21 20.17 5.37 55.97
N TYR A 22 20.24 6.66 56.36
CA TYR A 22 21.10 7.66 55.73
C TYR A 22 22.59 7.29 55.79
N LEU A 23 23.09 6.75 56.91
CA LEU A 23 24.51 6.40 57.05
C LEU A 23 24.95 5.21 56.16
N LYS A 24 24.05 4.27 55.85
CA LYS A 24 24.36 3.16 54.92
C LYS A 24 24.29 3.57 53.45
N LEU A 25 23.47 4.56 53.10
CA LEU A 25 23.41 5.09 51.72
C LEU A 25 24.55 6.05 51.37
N ILE A 26 25.13 6.75 52.36
CA ILE A 26 26.23 7.72 52.15
C ILE A 26 27.55 7.06 51.70
N LEU A 27 27.72 5.74 51.87
CA LEU A 27 28.95 5.03 51.48
C LEU A 27 28.96 4.49 50.04
N LEU A 28 27.88 4.66 49.26
CA LEU A 28 27.83 4.20 47.86
C LEU A 28 28.51 5.09 46.79
N PRO A 29 28.74 6.42 46.95
CA PRO A 29 29.07 7.24 45.78
C PRO A 29 30.57 7.32 45.42
N PHE A 30 31.49 6.66 46.13
CA PHE A 30 32.93 6.82 45.87
C PHE A 30 33.61 5.74 45.01
N LEU A 31 32.89 4.71 44.52
CA LEU A 31 33.51 3.62 43.76
C LEU A 31 33.10 3.52 42.27
N LEU A 32 32.29 4.43 41.74
CA LEU A 32 31.72 4.30 40.38
C LEU A 32 32.32 5.21 39.31
N PHE A 33 33.58 5.63 39.43
CA PHE A 33 34.29 6.32 38.34
C PHE A 33 35.75 5.88 38.18
N SER A 34 35.97 4.60 37.90
CA SER A 34 37.16 4.17 37.17
C SER A 34 36.82 2.96 36.31
N SER A 35 37.07 3.08 35.01
CA SER A 35 36.84 2.10 33.96
C SER A 35 37.70 0.83 34.14
N VAL A 36 37.31 -0.02 35.08
CA VAL A 36 37.93 -1.34 35.33
C VAL A 36 36.81 -2.36 35.45
N ALA A 37 37.01 -3.52 34.82
CA ALA A 37 36.19 -4.74 34.81
C ALA A 37 35.00 -4.74 35.77
N LEU A 38 33.78 -4.88 35.21
CA LEU A 38 32.48 -5.11 35.87
C LEU A 38 32.66 -5.58 37.33
N SER A 39 32.88 -4.64 38.25
CA SER A 39 33.17 -4.97 39.64
C SER A 39 31.89 -5.60 40.16
N GLN A 40 31.93 -6.88 40.50
CA GLN A 40 30.75 -7.59 40.98
C GLN A 40 30.11 -6.75 42.08
N VAL A 41 28.85 -6.34 41.86
CA VAL A 41 28.05 -5.66 42.88
C VAL A 41 28.07 -6.55 44.12
N SER A 42 28.49 -6.00 45.26
CA SER A 42 28.56 -6.78 46.51
C SER A 42 27.18 -7.37 46.83
N GLU A 43 27.15 -8.54 47.46
CA GLU A 43 25.89 -9.21 47.83
C GLU A 43 24.96 -8.33 48.67
N GLU A 44 25.52 -7.44 49.50
CA GLU A 44 24.73 -6.45 50.26
C GLU A 44 24.06 -5.41 49.33
N ASN A 45 24.76 -4.96 48.29
CA ASN A 45 24.29 -3.92 47.38
C ASN A 45 23.34 -4.46 46.30
N LYS A 46 23.39 -5.74 45.96
CA LYS A 46 22.48 -6.36 44.97
C LYS A 46 21.02 -6.09 45.29
N LYS A 47 20.64 -6.18 46.58
CA LYS A 47 19.26 -5.96 47.03
C LYS A 47 18.71 -4.58 46.69
N LEU A 48 19.58 -3.56 46.60
CA LEU A 48 19.15 -2.20 46.22
C LEU A 48 18.56 -2.19 44.81
N PHE A 49 19.07 -3.04 43.92
CA PHE A 49 18.64 -3.17 42.52
C PHE A 49 17.54 -4.21 42.30
N ASP A 50 16.97 -4.78 43.36
CA ASP A 50 15.74 -5.55 43.22
C ASP A 50 14.62 -4.64 42.68
N LEU A 51 13.79 -5.17 41.78
CA LEU A 51 12.53 -4.52 41.44
C LEU A 51 11.42 -5.00 42.36
N LEU A 52 10.74 -4.06 42.98
CA LEU A 52 9.55 -4.30 43.78
C LEU A 52 8.33 -4.17 42.89
N ILE A 53 7.50 -5.19 42.89
CA ILE A 53 6.16 -5.13 42.33
C ILE A 53 5.21 -4.91 43.50
N ILE A 54 4.54 -3.76 43.48
CA ILE A 54 3.76 -3.25 44.61
C ILE A 54 2.31 -3.11 44.18
N SER A 55 1.38 -3.64 44.98
CA SER A 55 -0.04 -3.33 44.83
C SER A 55 -0.28 -1.94 45.40
N ASN A 56 -0.87 -1.04 44.61
CA ASN A 56 -1.19 0.28 45.11
C ASN A 56 -2.34 0.20 46.13
N PRO A 57 -2.15 0.55 47.42
CA PRO A 57 -3.21 0.48 48.42
C PRO A 57 -4.28 1.57 48.20
N ASN A 58 -4.01 2.55 47.34
CA ASN A 58 -4.91 3.64 47.01
C ASN A 58 -5.80 3.35 45.79
N ALA A 59 -5.54 2.25 45.06
CA ALA A 59 -6.33 1.85 43.90
C ALA A 59 -7.76 1.49 44.30
N LYS A 60 -8.75 1.99 43.55
CA LYS A 60 -10.17 1.75 43.79
C LYS A 60 -10.84 1.19 42.53
N PRO A 61 -11.32 -0.07 42.53
CA PRO A 61 -11.33 -1.02 43.65
C PRO A 61 -9.95 -1.64 43.94
N PRO A 62 -9.71 -2.21 45.15
CA PRO A 62 -8.44 -2.85 45.46
C PRO A 62 -8.20 -4.08 44.57
N VAL A 63 -6.97 -4.19 44.07
CA VAL A 63 -6.54 -5.25 43.14
C VAL A 63 -6.57 -6.62 43.81
N PHE A 64 -5.99 -6.70 45.01
CA PHE A 64 -5.91 -7.93 45.78
C PHE A 64 -6.85 -7.87 46.97
N ILE A 65 -7.61 -8.94 47.15
CA ILE A 65 -8.37 -9.24 48.36
C ILE A 65 -7.75 -10.46 49.05
N LYS A 66 -8.19 -10.74 50.28
CA LYS A 66 -7.82 -11.97 50.97
C LYS A 66 -8.91 -13.01 50.78
N ASP A 67 -8.53 -14.24 50.48
CA ASP A 67 -9.43 -15.38 50.57
C ASP A 67 -9.65 -15.79 52.05
N ILE A 68 -10.41 -16.87 52.26
CA ILE A 68 -10.75 -17.37 53.61
C ILE A 68 -9.51 -17.81 54.41
N ASP A 69 -8.44 -18.20 53.71
CA ASP A 69 -7.17 -18.65 54.30
C ASP A 69 -6.20 -17.47 54.49
N GLY A 70 -6.61 -16.26 54.11
CA GLY A 70 -5.80 -15.04 54.20
C GLY A 70 -4.82 -14.86 53.04
N ASN A 71 -4.84 -15.72 52.03
CA ASN A 71 -3.99 -15.59 50.84
C ASN A 71 -4.49 -14.45 49.96
N ARG A 72 -3.55 -13.79 49.27
CA ARG A 72 -3.89 -12.76 48.30
C ARG A 72 -4.41 -13.39 47.03
N VAL A 73 -5.63 -13.02 46.66
CA VAL A 73 -6.25 -13.37 45.38
C VAL A 73 -6.67 -12.11 44.66
N ILE A 74 -6.63 -12.13 43.33
CA ILE A 74 -7.08 -10.99 42.53
C ILE A 74 -8.60 -10.85 42.68
N SER A 75 -9.04 -9.63 42.95
CA SER A 75 -10.45 -9.30 43.09
C SER A 75 -11.20 -9.60 41.79
N SER A 76 -12.30 -10.36 41.87
CA SER A 76 -13.15 -10.66 40.71
C SER A 76 -13.82 -9.42 40.09
N LYS A 77 -13.78 -8.28 40.79
CA LYS A 77 -14.27 -6.99 40.28
C LYS A 77 -13.30 -6.34 39.28
N ILE A 78 -12.05 -6.78 39.26
CA ILE A 78 -10.99 -6.28 38.38
C ILE A 78 -11.03 -7.07 37.07
N LYS A 79 -11.27 -6.38 35.97
CA LYS A 79 -11.26 -6.97 34.62
C LYS A 79 -9.96 -6.71 33.87
N GLY A 80 -9.25 -5.65 34.23
CA GLY A 80 -7.92 -5.34 33.74
C GLY A 80 -7.08 -4.65 34.83
N ILE A 81 -5.76 -4.71 34.68
CA ILE A 81 -4.79 -4.12 35.61
C ILE A 81 -3.87 -3.21 34.82
N ASP A 82 -3.87 -1.93 35.19
CA ASP A 82 -2.92 -0.93 34.81
C ASP A 82 -1.64 -1.07 35.67
N ILE A 83 -0.52 -1.17 34.98
CA ILE A 83 0.80 -1.41 35.55
C ILE A 83 1.68 -0.20 35.25
N ASP A 84 2.07 0.54 36.27
CA ASP A 84 3.04 1.61 36.14
C ASP A 84 4.48 1.07 36.22
N THR A 85 5.25 1.40 35.18
CA THR A 85 6.70 1.11 35.11
C THR A 85 7.56 2.36 34.93
N CYS A 86 6.98 3.56 35.09
CA CYS A 86 7.66 4.83 34.87
C CYS A 86 8.79 5.12 35.83
N SER A 87 8.68 4.57 37.03
CA SER A 87 9.74 4.62 38.02
C SER A 87 11.05 3.99 37.51
N LEU A 88 11.04 3.27 36.39
CA LEU A 88 12.21 2.64 35.77
C LEU A 88 12.90 3.49 34.69
N LEU A 89 12.35 4.65 34.34
CA LEU A 89 12.93 5.59 33.36
C LEU A 89 14.02 6.47 33.96
N ASP A 90 14.86 7.11 33.16
CA ASP A 90 15.70 8.21 33.66
C ASP A 90 14.88 9.50 33.81
N ARG A 91 15.37 10.43 34.64
CA ARG A 91 14.70 11.72 34.88
C ARG A 91 14.39 12.50 33.60
N ASN A 92 15.33 12.54 32.66
CA ASN A 92 15.20 13.30 31.41
C ASN A 92 14.29 12.64 30.36
N GLU A 93 13.96 11.36 30.53
CA GLU A 93 13.08 10.61 29.62
C GLU A 93 11.60 10.74 30.02
N ARG A 94 11.32 11.45 31.11
CA ARG A 94 10.02 11.60 31.74
C ARG A 94 9.37 12.94 31.39
N GLU A 95 9.34 13.29 30.09
CA GLU A 95 8.85 14.59 29.59
C GLU A 95 7.41 14.98 30.04
N GLN A 96 6.63 14.06 30.63
CA GLN A 96 5.24 14.28 31.05
C GLN A 96 4.88 13.71 32.44
N TYR A 97 5.85 13.31 33.27
CA TYR A 97 5.55 12.71 34.57
C TYR A 97 5.55 13.72 35.72
N ASP A 98 4.31 14.12 36.02
CA ASP A 98 3.65 14.36 37.30
C ASP A 98 4.45 14.91 38.51
N LYS A 99 3.76 15.76 39.27
CA LYS A 99 4.20 16.55 40.43
C LYS A 99 5.03 15.76 41.46
N VAL A 100 4.94 14.44 41.46
CA VAL A 100 5.65 13.52 42.35
C VAL A 100 7.15 13.52 42.12
N PHE A 101 7.62 13.40 40.88
CA PHE A 101 9.06 13.43 40.63
C PHE A 101 9.63 14.82 40.81
N THR A 102 8.89 15.86 40.40
CA THR A 102 9.26 17.25 40.72
C THR A 102 9.33 17.45 42.24
N PHE A 103 8.38 16.92 43.00
CA PHE A 103 8.43 16.98 44.46
C PHE A 103 9.65 16.26 45.02
N ILE A 104 9.89 15.02 44.61
CA ILE A 104 11.04 14.23 45.04
C ILE A 104 12.34 14.99 44.72
N GLU A 105 12.46 15.58 43.53
CA GLU A 105 13.61 16.41 43.14
C GLU A 105 13.80 17.64 44.03
N THR A 106 12.71 18.24 44.55
CA THR A 106 12.80 19.37 45.49
C THR A 106 13.15 18.96 46.92
N LYS A 107 12.99 17.68 47.27
CA LYS A 107 13.23 17.15 48.63
C LYS A 107 14.51 16.36 48.76
N VAL A 108 15.02 15.80 47.67
CA VAL A 108 16.28 15.09 47.63
C VAL A 108 17.41 16.10 47.36
N ASP A 109 18.51 15.98 48.10
CA ASP A 109 19.68 16.83 47.89
C ASP A 109 20.19 16.72 46.44
N LYS A 110 20.69 17.83 45.87
CA LYS A 110 21.08 17.89 44.45
C LYS A 110 22.11 16.84 44.05
N ASP A 111 23.02 16.48 44.97
CA ASP A 111 24.04 15.45 44.81
C ASP A 111 23.48 14.02 44.79
N LYS A 112 22.22 13.82 45.19
CA LYS A 112 21.52 12.51 45.21
C LYS A 112 20.52 12.36 44.07
N LEU A 113 20.36 13.36 43.21
CA LEU A 113 19.43 13.30 42.08
C LEU A 113 19.79 12.20 41.06
N PHE A 114 21.03 11.70 41.05
CA PHE A 114 21.43 10.58 40.21
C PHE A 114 20.65 9.29 40.51
N PHE A 115 20.09 9.11 41.72
CA PHE A 115 19.23 7.97 42.02
C PHE A 115 17.95 7.96 41.17
N LEU A 116 17.53 9.11 40.63
CA LEU A 116 16.39 9.21 39.73
C LEU A 116 16.72 8.83 38.28
N ASP A 117 18.00 8.72 37.94
CA ASP A 117 18.48 8.20 36.65
C ASP A 117 18.55 6.67 36.69
N VAL A 118 17.38 6.05 36.83
CA VAL A 118 17.23 4.62 37.10
C VAL A 118 17.83 3.75 36.00
N HIS A 119 17.57 4.07 34.73
CA HIS A 119 18.10 3.31 33.62
C HIS A 119 19.63 3.31 33.63
N LYS A 120 20.27 4.47 33.83
CA LYS A 120 21.73 4.58 33.97
C LYS A 120 22.28 3.81 35.17
N ASN A 121 21.60 3.87 36.31
CA ASN A 121 22.03 3.13 37.51
C ASN A 121 22.03 1.62 37.27
N TYR A 122 20.98 1.09 36.62
CA TYR A 122 20.93 -0.33 36.25
C TYR A 122 21.98 -0.70 35.18
N GLN A 123 22.23 0.17 34.20
CA GLN A 123 23.30 -0.05 33.23
C GLN A 123 24.68 -0.12 33.88
N GLY A 124 24.95 0.73 34.88
CA GLY A 124 26.20 0.75 35.64
C GLY A 124 26.50 -0.57 36.35
N VAL A 125 25.48 -1.38 36.63
CA VAL A 125 25.60 -2.72 37.24
C VAL A 125 25.40 -3.86 36.23
N GLY A 126 25.39 -3.58 34.93
CA GLY A 126 25.30 -4.59 33.88
C GLY A 126 23.87 -5.05 33.52
N ILE A 127 22.84 -4.40 34.05
CA ILE A 127 21.44 -4.65 33.67
C ILE A 127 21.03 -3.63 32.60
N HIS A 128 20.80 -4.11 31.38
CA HIS A 128 20.35 -3.29 30.26
C HIS A 128 18.84 -3.42 30.08
N ASP A 129 18.19 -2.32 29.67
CA ASP A 129 16.73 -2.28 29.38
C ASP A 129 15.84 -2.69 30.58
N VAL A 130 16.16 -2.15 31.78
CA VAL A 130 15.42 -2.44 33.03
C VAL A 130 13.92 -2.18 32.93
N LEU A 131 13.49 -1.19 32.13
CA LEU A 131 12.08 -0.92 31.87
C LEU A 131 11.39 -2.14 31.25
N THR A 132 11.91 -2.62 30.10
CA THR A 132 11.34 -3.79 29.41
C THR A 132 11.37 -5.02 30.30
N LEU A 133 12.49 -5.25 31.00
CA LEU A 133 12.63 -6.37 31.95
C LEU A 133 11.60 -6.31 33.08
N GLY A 134 11.40 -5.12 33.66
CA GLY A 134 10.42 -4.86 34.71
C GLY A 134 9.00 -5.12 34.22
N SER A 135 8.62 -4.55 33.07
CA SER A 135 7.31 -4.75 32.43
C SER A 135 7.03 -6.23 32.13
N GLU A 136 7.99 -6.97 31.56
CA GLU A 136 7.82 -8.40 31.28
C GLU A 136 7.61 -9.22 32.55
N LYS A 137 8.41 -8.95 33.60
CA LYS A 137 8.34 -9.70 34.86
C LYS A 137 7.04 -9.48 35.61
N VAL A 138 6.57 -8.24 35.69
CA VAL A 138 5.29 -7.94 36.33
C VAL A 138 4.13 -8.56 35.55
N SER A 139 4.13 -8.49 34.21
CA SER A 139 3.09 -9.14 33.41
C SER A 139 3.10 -10.66 33.58
N MET A 140 4.28 -11.30 33.58
CA MET A 140 4.41 -12.74 33.83
C MET A 140 3.90 -13.13 35.22
N HIS A 141 4.28 -12.38 36.26
CA HIS A 141 3.86 -12.65 37.62
C HIS A 141 2.34 -12.51 37.77
N LEU A 142 1.74 -11.39 37.33
CA LEU A 142 0.30 -11.17 37.42
C LEU A 142 -0.51 -12.20 36.60
N SER A 143 -0.02 -12.59 35.43
CA SER A 143 -0.65 -13.64 34.61
C SER A 143 -0.63 -15.01 35.30
N SER A 144 0.37 -15.28 36.15
CA SER A 144 0.44 -16.52 36.94
C SER A 144 -0.58 -16.52 38.10
N LEU A 145 -0.99 -15.34 38.57
CA LEU A 145 -1.98 -15.18 39.65
C LEU A 145 -3.42 -15.19 39.13
N GLY A 146 -3.66 -14.90 37.84
CA GLY A 146 -5.01 -14.91 37.26
C GLY A 146 -5.00 -15.10 35.75
N LYS A 147 -5.68 -16.15 35.26
CA LYS A 147 -5.87 -16.39 33.82
C LYS A 147 -6.92 -15.42 33.26
N GLY A 148 -6.61 -14.79 32.13
CA GLY A 148 -7.57 -13.94 31.39
C GLY A 148 -7.68 -12.49 31.87
N LEU A 149 -6.74 -12.01 32.68
CA LEU A 149 -6.64 -10.57 33.00
C LEU A 149 -6.19 -9.79 31.76
N ASP A 150 -6.83 -8.67 31.50
CA ASP A 150 -6.33 -7.67 30.55
C ASP A 150 -5.24 -6.84 31.24
N LEU A 151 -3.99 -6.91 30.77
CA LEU A 151 -2.87 -6.21 31.39
C LEU A 151 -2.45 -5.04 30.50
N SER A 152 -2.52 -3.83 31.05
CA SER A 152 -2.09 -2.61 30.38
C SER A 152 -0.84 -2.09 31.09
N VAL A 153 0.29 -2.12 30.40
CA VAL A 153 1.53 -1.53 30.91
C VAL A 153 1.60 -0.08 30.50
N ASN A 154 1.44 0.80 31.50
CA ASN A 154 1.66 2.22 31.40
C ASN A 154 3.18 2.49 31.43
N CYS A 155 3.61 3.54 30.73
CA CYS A 155 5.02 3.90 30.51
C CYS A 155 5.74 3.04 29.47
N ARG A 156 5.20 3.00 28.24
CA ARG A 156 6.00 2.58 27.09
C ARG A 156 6.89 3.75 26.68
N LEU A 157 8.22 3.55 26.72
CA LEU A 157 9.09 4.29 25.83
C LEU A 157 8.53 4.11 24.43
N ILE A 158 7.98 5.18 23.84
CA ILE A 158 7.81 5.19 22.40
C ILE A 158 9.23 5.17 21.88
N ARG A 159 9.73 3.97 21.53
CA ARG A 159 10.96 3.84 20.74
C ARG A 159 10.81 4.84 19.61
N GLN A 160 11.58 5.93 19.66
CA GLN A 160 11.67 6.82 18.51
C GLN A 160 12.11 5.90 17.37
N LYS A 161 11.25 5.70 16.37
CA LYS A 161 11.73 5.19 15.10
C LYS A 161 12.89 6.11 14.71
N PRO A 162 14.09 5.58 14.44
CA PRO A 162 15.20 6.41 13.99
C PRO A 162 14.72 7.25 12.79
N GLY A 163 14.67 8.58 12.94
CA GLY A 163 14.25 9.51 11.87
C GLY A 163 12.81 10.04 11.89
N SER A 164 12.00 9.82 12.94
CA SER A 164 10.72 10.54 13.10
C SER A 164 10.96 11.94 13.69
N PRO A 165 10.59 13.04 13.00
CA PRO A 165 10.88 14.41 13.47
C PRO A 165 9.97 14.88 14.62
N THR A 166 8.96 14.10 14.99
CA THR A 166 8.05 14.42 16.10
C THR A 166 7.83 13.19 16.97
N PRO A 167 8.00 13.28 18.31
CA PRO A 167 7.45 12.30 19.23
C PRO A 167 5.93 12.23 18.99
N ARG A 168 5.38 11.03 18.75
CA ARG A 168 3.93 10.88 18.88
C ARG A 168 3.60 11.16 20.34
N LYS A 169 2.76 12.17 20.61
CA LYS A 169 2.22 12.41 21.95
C LYS A 169 1.65 11.09 22.47
N VAL A 170 2.15 10.66 23.63
CA VAL A 170 1.53 9.60 24.41
C VAL A 170 0.12 10.10 24.69
N ASN A 171 -0.89 9.45 24.11
CA ASN A 171 -2.27 9.93 24.20
C ASN A 171 -3.00 9.36 25.42
N LYS A 172 -2.27 9.15 26.52
CA LYS A 172 -2.82 8.91 27.84
C LYS A 172 -2.04 9.74 28.83
N ASP A 173 -2.81 10.58 29.51
CA ASP A 173 -2.41 11.61 30.45
C ASP A 173 -1.57 11.04 31.61
N SER A 174 -0.70 11.88 32.16
CA SER A 174 0.03 11.77 33.43
C SER A 174 -0.24 10.52 34.30
N PHE A 175 0.83 9.90 34.81
CA PHE A 175 0.77 8.98 35.96
C PHE A 175 -0.30 9.42 36.95
N ASN A 176 -1.22 8.52 37.30
CA ASN A 176 -2.29 8.84 38.23
C ASN A 176 -2.26 7.83 39.39
N TRP A 177 -1.67 8.25 40.51
CA TRP A 177 -1.52 7.45 41.74
C TRP A 177 -2.85 6.95 42.33
N PHE A 178 -4.00 7.46 41.86
CA PHE A 178 -5.32 6.97 42.26
C PHE A 178 -5.86 5.87 41.34
N GLU A 179 -5.30 5.73 40.14
CA GLU A 179 -5.80 4.84 39.07
C GLU A 179 -4.85 3.68 38.79
N ASP A 180 -3.52 3.89 38.83
CA ASP A 180 -2.56 2.81 38.58
C ASP A 180 -2.60 1.76 39.71
N GLU A 181 -2.90 0.53 39.34
CA GLU A 181 -3.20 -0.57 40.26
C GLU A 181 -1.94 -1.28 40.76
N ILE A 182 -0.92 -1.38 39.91
CA ILE A 182 0.37 -1.99 40.23
C ILE A 182 1.49 -1.00 39.91
N VAL A 183 2.45 -0.87 40.81
CA VAL A 183 3.66 -0.04 40.60
C VAL A 183 4.90 -0.91 40.64
N VAL A 184 5.78 -0.73 39.66
CA VAL A 184 7.10 -1.37 39.63
C VAL A 184 8.18 -0.32 39.90
N LEU A 185 8.94 -0.48 40.98
CA LEU A 185 10.00 0.45 41.35
C LEU A 185 11.27 -0.25 41.87
N PRO A 186 12.46 0.35 41.70
CA PRO A 186 13.69 -0.15 42.31
C PRO A 186 13.60 -0.10 43.84
N ARG A 187 14.13 -1.10 44.55
CA ARG A 187 14.09 -1.16 46.01
C ARG A 187 14.66 0.10 46.67
N TYR A 188 15.76 0.64 46.14
CA TYR A 188 16.36 1.86 46.69
C TYR A 188 15.46 3.10 46.58
N MET A 189 14.44 3.08 45.70
CA MET A 189 13.49 4.17 45.59
C MET A 189 12.30 4.03 46.53
N PHE A 190 12.06 2.86 47.14
CA PHE A 190 10.85 2.59 47.93
C PHE A 190 10.60 3.64 49.03
N ASP A 191 11.62 3.94 49.83
CA ASP A 191 11.50 4.95 50.88
C ASP A 191 11.42 6.38 50.32
N ILE A 192 12.08 6.64 49.20
CA ILE A 192 12.06 7.95 48.53
C ILE A 192 10.66 8.27 48.02
N PHE A 193 9.97 7.30 47.41
CA PHE A 193 8.58 7.46 46.98
C PHE A 193 7.64 7.64 48.18
N ASN A 194 7.90 6.98 49.30
CA ASN A 194 7.07 7.13 50.49
C ASN A 194 7.08 8.54 51.08
N MET A 195 8.16 9.32 50.91
CA MET A 195 8.20 10.72 51.31
C MET A 195 7.14 11.60 50.63
N TRP A 196 6.67 11.21 49.44
CA TRP A 196 5.62 11.94 48.74
C TRP A 196 4.25 11.76 49.39
N PHE A 197 3.95 10.56 49.89
CA PHE A 197 2.66 10.28 50.55
C PHE A 197 2.49 11.07 51.85
N ASP A 198 3.58 11.41 52.55
CA ASP A 198 3.55 12.25 53.76
C ASP A 198 2.97 13.65 53.51
N GLN A 199 2.85 14.09 52.26
CA GLN A 199 2.24 15.38 51.92
C GLN A 199 0.70 15.36 51.91
N TYR A 200 0.08 14.18 51.86
CA TYR A 200 -1.36 14.04 51.63
C TYR A 200 -2.02 13.24 52.75
N ASN A 201 -2.95 13.88 53.47
CA ASN A 201 -3.67 13.25 54.60
C ASN A 201 -4.60 12.09 54.18
N ASN A 202 -4.88 11.93 52.89
CA ASN A 202 -5.85 10.99 52.34
C ASN A 202 -5.22 9.88 51.47
N VAL A 203 -3.90 9.76 51.46
CA VAL A 203 -3.18 8.75 50.67
C VAL A 203 -2.38 7.85 51.61
N VAL A 204 -2.50 6.54 51.41
CA VAL A 204 -1.81 5.52 52.20
C VAL A 204 -0.44 5.28 51.58
N SER A 205 0.62 5.44 52.40
CA SER A 205 2.00 5.11 52.01
C SER A 205 2.18 3.62 51.75
N PHE A 206 3.11 3.26 50.88
CA PHE A 206 3.45 1.85 50.68
C PHE A 206 4.08 1.24 51.92
N SER A 207 3.56 0.09 52.32
CA SER A 207 4.11 -0.77 53.36
C SER A 207 4.81 -1.97 52.75
N LYS A 208 5.63 -2.67 53.54
CA LYS A 208 6.24 -3.95 53.12
C LYS A 208 5.19 -5.00 52.75
N ASN A 209 3.99 -4.92 53.33
CA ASN A 209 2.92 -5.81 52.97
C ASN A 209 2.50 -5.53 51.52
N ASP A 210 2.54 -4.31 51.01
CA ASP A 210 2.04 -4.00 49.66
C ASP A 210 2.93 -4.56 48.54
N VAL A 211 4.16 -4.98 48.86
CA VAL A 211 5.05 -5.70 47.93
C VAL A 211 4.47 -7.10 47.68
N ILE A 212 3.99 -7.34 46.46
CA ILE A 212 3.44 -8.64 46.06
C ILE A 212 4.52 -9.57 45.49
N HIS A 213 5.58 -9.00 44.92
CA HIS A 213 6.70 -9.77 44.38
C HIS A 213 7.97 -8.93 44.37
N THR A 214 9.11 -9.61 44.39
CA THR A 214 10.43 -9.01 44.25
C THR A 214 11.17 -9.73 43.12
N VAL A 215 11.57 -8.99 42.09
CA VAL A 215 12.47 -9.50 41.06
C VAL A 215 13.88 -9.20 41.50
N SER A 216 14.64 -10.23 41.83
CA SER A 216 16.01 -10.07 42.33
C SER A 216 16.95 -9.51 41.25
N TYR A 217 17.99 -8.81 41.70
CA TYR A 217 19.10 -8.38 40.84
C TYR A 217 19.64 -9.52 39.95
N ASP A 218 19.91 -10.71 40.53
CA ASP A 218 20.48 -11.82 39.76
C ASP A 218 19.51 -12.31 38.67
N SER A 219 18.20 -12.31 38.94
CA SER A 219 17.19 -12.67 37.93
C SER A 219 17.13 -11.63 36.79
N LEU A 220 17.24 -10.34 37.12
CA LEU A 220 17.29 -9.26 36.12
C LEU A 220 18.57 -9.33 35.30
N LEU A 221 19.71 -9.62 35.92
CA LEU A 221 21.00 -9.76 35.25
C LEU A 221 21.01 -10.95 34.29
N GLU A 222 20.46 -12.10 34.71
CA GLU A 222 20.30 -13.28 33.86
C GLU A 222 19.48 -12.95 32.60
N MET A 223 18.33 -12.29 32.76
CA MET A 223 17.49 -11.89 31.64
C MET A 223 18.14 -10.85 30.74
N SER A 224 18.76 -9.81 31.32
CA SER A 224 19.52 -8.79 30.59
C SER A 224 20.57 -9.45 29.70
N ASN A 225 21.34 -10.39 30.26
CA ASN A 225 22.33 -11.16 29.52
C ASN A 225 21.71 -12.05 28.43
N ALA A 226 20.56 -12.67 28.70
CA ALA A 226 19.84 -13.47 27.71
C ALA A 226 19.32 -12.60 26.53
N ILE A 227 18.81 -11.40 26.80
CA ILE A 227 18.40 -10.43 25.77
C ILE A 227 19.60 -9.99 24.96
N LYS A 228 20.68 -9.56 25.62
CA LYS A 228 21.94 -9.15 24.98
C LYS A 228 22.50 -10.27 24.09
N LYS A 229 22.47 -11.52 24.55
CA LYS A 229 22.87 -12.69 23.76
C LYS A 229 21.98 -12.90 22.54
N LYS A 230 20.66 -12.73 22.68
CA LYS A 230 19.71 -12.82 21.55
C LYS A 230 19.91 -11.69 20.54
N GLU A 231 20.20 -10.47 20.99
CA GLU A 231 20.48 -9.32 20.12
C GLU A 231 21.81 -9.50 19.40
N GLN A 232 22.86 -9.93 20.10
CA GLN A 232 24.14 -10.26 19.49
C GLN A 232 23.98 -11.37 18.45
N ALA A 233 23.25 -12.43 18.75
CA ALA A 233 22.97 -13.49 17.78
C ALA A 233 22.21 -12.99 16.54
N LYS A 234 21.32 -11.99 16.68
CA LYS A 234 20.67 -11.33 15.52
C LYS A 234 21.67 -10.53 14.69
N ILE A 235 22.56 -9.78 15.34
CA ILE A 235 23.63 -9.01 14.69
C ILE A 235 24.58 -9.96 13.96
N ASP A 236 25.03 -11.03 14.62
CA ASP A 236 25.94 -12.02 14.03
C ASP A 236 25.30 -12.70 12.82
N LYS A 237 24.03 -13.11 12.93
CA LYS A 237 23.27 -13.67 11.81
C LYS A 237 23.12 -12.68 10.66
N TYR A 238 22.90 -11.41 10.95
CA TYR A 238 22.84 -10.35 9.94
C TYR A 238 24.20 -10.15 9.25
N ASN A 239 25.29 -10.11 10.01
CA ASN A 239 26.64 -9.98 9.47
C ASN A 239 27.01 -11.17 8.58
N GLN A 240 26.69 -12.40 9.01
CA GLN A 240 26.85 -13.60 8.17
C GLN A 240 26.05 -13.51 6.86
N PHE A 241 24.83 -12.98 6.91
CA PHE A 241 24.01 -12.73 5.73
C PHE A 241 24.66 -11.70 4.78
N VAL A 242 25.19 -10.60 5.31
CA VAL A 242 25.89 -9.57 4.52
C VAL A 242 27.15 -10.12 3.89
N GLU A 243 27.97 -10.87 4.63
CA GLU A 243 29.20 -11.47 4.09
C GLU A 243 28.90 -12.48 2.99
N LYS A 244 27.82 -13.27 3.10
CA LYS A 244 27.37 -14.14 2.01
C LYS A 244 27.02 -13.34 0.75
N ILE A 245 26.33 -12.20 0.87
CA ILE A 245 25.99 -11.35 -0.28
C ILE A 245 27.26 -10.78 -0.93
N LYS A 246 28.24 -10.33 -0.15
CA LYS A 246 29.52 -9.84 -0.67
C LYS A 246 30.30 -10.93 -1.40
N GLN A 247 30.33 -12.15 -0.86
CA GLN A 247 30.94 -13.30 -1.55
C GLN A 247 30.26 -13.57 -2.89
N GLN A 248 28.93 -13.56 -2.94
CA GLN A 248 28.15 -13.71 -4.17
C GLN A 248 28.41 -12.58 -5.18
N ALA A 249 28.59 -11.36 -4.70
CA ALA A 249 28.95 -10.21 -5.53
C ALA A 249 30.33 -10.37 -6.19
N ASN A 250 31.31 -10.93 -5.47
CA ASN A 250 32.66 -11.13 -6.00
C ASN A 250 32.73 -12.20 -7.09
N THR A 251 31.78 -13.14 -7.13
CA THR A 251 31.71 -14.20 -8.15
C THR A 251 30.72 -13.89 -9.27
N ASP A 252 30.17 -12.67 -9.32
CA ASP A 252 29.09 -12.29 -10.25
C ASP A 252 27.91 -13.28 -10.22
N ASP A 253 27.52 -13.73 -9.02
CA ASP A 253 26.52 -14.79 -8.87
C ASP A 253 25.10 -14.31 -9.22
N ILE A 254 24.66 -14.64 -10.43
CA ILE A 254 23.30 -14.37 -10.93
C ILE A 254 22.27 -15.41 -10.49
N LYS A 255 22.62 -16.34 -9.58
CA LYS A 255 21.68 -17.32 -9.00
C LYS A 255 20.84 -16.75 -7.88
N TYR A 256 21.11 -15.53 -7.43
CA TYR A 256 20.32 -14.86 -6.40
C TYR A 256 19.98 -13.43 -6.81
N THR A 257 18.86 -12.94 -6.31
CA THR A 257 18.52 -11.51 -6.33
C THR A 257 18.40 -11.03 -4.89
N VAL A 258 18.87 -9.81 -4.64
CA VAL A 258 19.00 -9.22 -3.32
C VAL A 258 18.24 -7.89 -3.27
N GLY A 259 17.59 -7.64 -2.14
CA GLY A 259 16.94 -6.37 -1.84
C GLY A 259 17.79 -5.49 -0.95
N LEU A 260 17.96 -4.22 -1.35
CA LEU A 260 18.59 -3.16 -0.57
C LEU A 260 17.52 -2.16 -0.12
N ARG A 261 17.34 -2.03 1.19
CA ARG A 261 16.42 -1.07 1.77
C ARG A 261 17.13 0.28 1.92
N LEU A 262 16.56 1.32 1.34
CA LEU A 262 17.06 2.69 1.36
C LEU A 262 16.38 3.53 2.44
N ASN A 263 15.10 3.25 2.73
CA ASN A 263 14.30 3.90 3.77
C ASN A 263 13.39 2.87 4.47
N GLN A 264 13.06 3.08 5.75
CA GLN A 264 12.30 2.10 6.54
C GLN A 264 10.82 1.96 6.14
N ASP A 265 10.21 3.03 5.59
CA ASP A 265 8.75 3.14 5.46
C ASP A 265 8.25 3.21 4.00
N GLY A 266 9.13 3.16 3.00
CA GLY A 266 8.72 3.32 1.60
C GLY A 266 8.43 2.00 0.88
N GLN A 267 7.43 2.01 0.00
CA GLN A 267 7.07 0.89 -0.89
C GLN A 267 7.54 1.09 -2.35
N ASN A 268 8.31 2.14 -2.63
CA ASN A 268 8.80 2.46 -3.96
C ASN A 268 9.95 1.52 -4.33
N ARG A 269 9.59 0.43 -4.99
CA ARG A 269 10.53 -0.60 -5.45
C ARG A 269 11.14 -0.22 -6.78
N CYS A 270 12.44 -0.46 -6.94
CA CYS A 270 13.18 -0.14 -8.16
C CYS A 270 14.16 -1.25 -8.54
N THR A 271 14.66 -1.17 -9.76
CA THR A 271 15.62 -2.11 -10.37
C THR A 271 16.37 -1.39 -11.49
N LEU A 272 17.40 -2.04 -12.05
CA LEU A 272 17.95 -1.70 -13.35
C LEU A 272 17.08 -2.21 -14.51
N ASP A 273 17.30 -1.65 -15.70
CA ASP A 273 16.72 -2.14 -16.95
C ASP A 273 17.42 -3.41 -17.42
N TYR A 274 16.62 -4.43 -17.71
CA TYR A 274 17.04 -5.75 -18.19
C TYR A 274 16.38 -6.09 -19.54
N SER A 275 15.85 -5.10 -20.25
CA SER A 275 15.15 -5.29 -21.53
C SER A 275 15.97 -6.02 -22.60
N SER A 276 17.30 -5.93 -22.54
CA SER A 276 18.23 -6.62 -23.46
C SER A 276 18.70 -8.01 -22.99
N GLU A 277 18.35 -8.45 -21.78
CA GLU A 277 18.86 -9.69 -21.18
C GLU A 277 17.74 -10.71 -20.95
N ASN A 278 17.73 -11.78 -21.76
CA ASN A 278 16.62 -12.73 -21.86
C ASN A 278 16.21 -13.41 -20.53
N ASP A 279 17.14 -13.61 -19.59
CA ASP A 279 16.86 -14.30 -18.32
C ASP A 279 17.03 -13.43 -17.07
N SER A 280 17.61 -12.24 -17.20
CA SER A 280 17.93 -11.40 -16.04
C SER A 280 16.72 -10.63 -15.51
N GLY A 281 15.92 -10.07 -16.41
CA GLY A 281 14.70 -9.34 -16.05
C GLY A 281 13.67 -10.20 -15.31
N PRO A 282 13.33 -11.41 -15.79
CA PRO A 282 12.40 -12.31 -15.13
C PRO A 282 12.73 -12.62 -13.66
N LYS A 283 14.02 -12.74 -13.32
CA LYS A 283 14.47 -13.00 -11.93
C LYS A 283 14.17 -11.82 -11.02
N VAL A 284 14.52 -10.61 -11.45
CA VAL A 284 14.31 -9.39 -10.64
C VAL A 284 12.82 -9.06 -10.51
N ILE A 285 12.04 -9.23 -11.59
CA ILE A 285 10.57 -9.12 -11.54
C ILE A 285 10.00 -10.18 -10.59
N GLY A 286 10.49 -11.42 -10.66
CA GLY A 286 10.08 -12.51 -9.78
C GLY A 286 10.28 -12.18 -8.29
N HIS A 287 11.42 -11.58 -7.93
CA HIS A 287 11.67 -11.10 -6.56
C HIS A 287 10.62 -10.05 -6.16
N ASN A 288 10.35 -9.07 -7.03
CA ASN A 288 9.35 -8.05 -6.77
C ASN A 288 7.95 -8.64 -6.52
N LEU A 289 7.55 -9.64 -7.34
CA LEU A 289 6.28 -10.35 -7.17
C LEU A 289 6.17 -11.04 -5.81
N ILE A 290 7.24 -11.72 -5.36
CA ILE A 290 7.28 -12.38 -4.04
C ILE A 290 7.10 -11.36 -2.91
N LEU A 291 7.72 -10.18 -3.01
CA LEU A 291 7.54 -9.11 -2.03
C LEU A 291 6.11 -8.55 -2.05
N SER A 292 5.51 -8.36 -3.23
CA SER A 292 4.13 -7.87 -3.34
C SER A 292 3.15 -8.82 -2.64
N ASP A 293 3.29 -10.13 -2.87
CA ASP A 293 2.40 -11.14 -2.27
C ASP A 293 2.48 -11.15 -0.74
N LYS A 294 3.66 -10.86 -0.18
CA LYS A 294 3.90 -10.91 1.27
C LYS A 294 3.44 -9.65 2.01
N TYR A 295 3.51 -8.48 1.37
CA TYR A 295 3.39 -7.20 2.08
C TYR A 295 2.27 -6.28 1.60
N ASP A 296 1.71 -6.48 0.40
CA ASP A 296 0.73 -5.55 -0.16
C ASP A 296 -0.70 -6.10 -0.07
N LYS A 297 -1.60 -5.34 0.57
CA LYS A 297 -3.06 -5.62 0.55
C LYS A 297 -3.66 -5.46 -0.86
N LYS A 298 -2.97 -4.72 -1.75
CA LYS A 298 -3.24 -4.59 -3.18
C LYS A 298 -1.88 -4.63 -3.91
N PRO A 299 -1.47 -5.76 -4.48
CA PRO A 299 -0.13 -5.90 -4.99
C PRO A 299 0.07 -5.03 -6.24
N SER A 300 0.89 -3.98 -6.12
CA SER A 300 1.47 -3.35 -7.30
C SER A 300 2.70 -4.17 -7.69
N HIS A 301 2.65 -4.77 -8.87
CA HIS A 301 3.74 -5.59 -9.41
C HIS A 301 4.72 -4.78 -10.27
N GLN A 302 4.45 -3.48 -10.44
CA GLN A 302 5.28 -2.58 -11.22
C GLN A 302 6.35 -1.96 -10.33
N PHE A 303 7.56 -1.88 -10.87
CA PHE A 303 8.60 -1.05 -10.28
C PHE A 303 8.20 0.42 -10.42
N LYS A 304 8.41 1.20 -9.35
CA LYS A 304 8.18 2.64 -9.37
C LYS A 304 9.14 3.33 -10.32
N LYS A 305 10.38 2.84 -10.37
CA LYS A 305 11.43 3.32 -11.27
C LYS A 305 12.31 2.17 -11.75
N VAL A 306 12.71 2.24 -13.01
CA VAL A 306 13.68 1.34 -13.65
C VAL A 306 14.80 2.23 -14.17
N TYR A 307 16.01 2.02 -13.67
CA TYR A 307 17.17 2.85 -14.01
C TYR A 307 17.95 2.23 -15.16
N LYS A 308 18.63 3.07 -15.94
CA LYS A 308 19.42 2.57 -17.09
C LYS A 308 20.57 1.68 -16.63
N ASP A 309 21.28 2.11 -15.60
CA ASP A 309 22.43 1.42 -15.04
C ASP A 309 22.62 1.79 -13.56
N ILE A 310 23.62 1.17 -12.92
CA ILE A 310 23.85 1.36 -11.49
C ILE A 310 24.34 2.78 -11.13
N ASN A 311 24.97 3.49 -12.07
CA ASN A 311 25.41 4.86 -11.86
C ASN A 311 24.22 5.83 -11.91
N ASP A 312 23.33 5.64 -12.88
CA ASP A 312 22.04 6.33 -12.96
C ASP A 312 21.22 6.15 -11.66
N ALA A 313 21.11 4.91 -11.18
CA ALA A 313 20.46 4.61 -9.91
C ALA A 313 21.09 5.36 -8.73
N TYR A 314 22.42 5.36 -8.62
CA TYR A 314 23.13 6.03 -7.53
C TYR A 314 22.90 7.54 -7.54
N LEU A 315 23.06 8.21 -8.68
CA LEU A 315 22.89 9.66 -8.82
C LEU A 315 21.48 10.09 -8.43
N GLU A 316 20.45 9.40 -8.94
CA GLU A 316 19.08 9.76 -8.66
C GLU A 316 18.64 9.43 -7.23
N ILE A 317 19.10 8.33 -6.64
CA ILE A 317 18.82 8.00 -5.23
C ILE A 317 19.44 9.05 -4.29
N LYS A 318 20.65 9.52 -4.63
CA LYS A 318 21.35 10.57 -3.87
C LYS A 318 20.57 11.88 -3.89
N GLU A 319 20.06 12.28 -5.05
CA GLU A 319 19.31 13.52 -5.22
C GLU A 319 17.86 13.43 -4.71
N ASN A 320 17.19 12.30 -4.93
CA ASN A 320 15.78 12.12 -4.59
C ASN A 320 15.49 10.75 -3.96
N LYS A 321 15.78 10.65 -2.65
CA LYS A 321 15.54 9.47 -1.80
C LYS A 321 14.09 8.96 -1.81
N SER A 322 13.12 9.76 -2.24
CA SER A 322 11.71 9.38 -2.24
C SER A 322 11.33 8.49 -3.43
N GLN A 323 12.07 8.57 -4.53
CA GLN A 323 11.79 7.80 -5.76
C GLN A 323 12.07 6.31 -5.60
N CYS A 324 12.99 5.97 -4.69
CA CYS A 324 13.34 4.60 -4.38
C CYS A 324 13.53 4.39 -2.89
N SER A 325 12.74 3.49 -2.32
CA SER A 325 12.90 3.05 -0.94
C SER A 325 13.43 1.63 -0.83
N TYR A 326 13.33 0.86 -1.92
CA TYR A 326 13.74 -0.53 -1.96
C TYR A 326 14.28 -0.89 -3.34
N PHE A 327 15.57 -1.17 -3.43
CA PHE A 327 16.23 -1.51 -4.69
C PHE A 327 16.41 -3.03 -4.78
N ILE A 328 16.00 -3.65 -5.88
CA ILE A 328 16.07 -5.10 -6.10
C ILE A 328 16.98 -5.35 -7.29
N ASP A 329 18.04 -6.13 -7.09
CA ASP A 329 18.99 -6.43 -8.16
C ASP A 329 19.88 -7.63 -7.80
N TYR A 330 20.89 -7.94 -8.62
CA TYR A 330 21.91 -8.94 -8.35
C TYR A 330 22.90 -8.48 -7.27
N PRO A 331 23.54 -9.44 -6.55
CA PRO A 331 24.51 -9.15 -5.49
C PRO A 331 25.57 -8.11 -5.88
N LYS A 332 26.15 -8.21 -7.08
CA LYS A 332 27.17 -7.27 -7.59
C LYS A 332 26.68 -5.82 -7.56
N ASN A 333 25.52 -5.56 -8.14
CA ASN A 333 24.96 -4.21 -8.22
C ASN A 333 24.50 -3.71 -6.84
N ILE A 334 23.95 -4.60 -6.00
CA ILE A 334 23.51 -4.27 -4.65
C ILE A 334 24.68 -3.84 -3.76
N VAL A 335 25.79 -4.59 -3.77
CA VAL A 335 26.99 -4.25 -3.00
C VAL A 335 27.59 -2.94 -3.51
N LYS A 336 27.73 -2.79 -4.84
CA LYS A 336 28.26 -1.56 -5.46
C LYS A 336 27.43 -0.32 -5.08
N LEU A 337 26.11 -0.42 -5.14
CA LEU A 337 25.21 0.68 -4.75
C LEU A 337 25.26 0.96 -3.24
N HIS A 338 25.28 -0.09 -2.41
CA HIS A 338 25.38 0.04 -0.96
C HIS A 338 26.65 0.79 -0.55
N ASP A 339 27.81 0.40 -1.08
CA ASP A 339 29.10 1.01 -0.73
C ASP A 339 29.21 2.46 -1.22
N ALA A 340 28.69 2.75 -2.43
CA ALA A 340 28.62 4.12 -2.96
C ALA A 340 27.74 5.03 -2.09
N LEU A 341 26.53 4.58 -1.74
CA LEU A 341 25.60 5.34 -0.87
C LEU A 341 26.15 5.51 0.55
N LYS A 342 26.83 4.49 1.09
CA LYS A 342 27.47 4.55 2.40
C LYS A 342 28.58 5.61 2.45
N SER A 343 29.35 5.74 1.37
CA SER A 343 30.40 6.78 1.24
C SER A 343 29.81 8.19 1.32
N ASP A 344 28.57 8.38 0.87
CA ASP A 344 27.79 9.62 0.99
C ASP A 344 26.96 9.72 2.29
N LYS A 345 27.21 8.86 3.28
CA LYS A 345 26.48 8.81 4.57
C LYS A 345 24.98 8.54 4.40
N ILE A 346 24.56 7.92 3.30
CA ILE A 346 23.18 7.46 3.10
C ILE A 346 23.06 6.06 3.71
N ILE A 347 22.24 5.96 4.76
CA ILE A 347 22.03 4.70 5.48
C ILE A 347 21.21 3.76 4.61
N THR A 348 21.74 2.55 4.38
CA THR A 348 21.04 1.49 3.65
C THR A 348 21.25 0.16 4.35
N THR A 349 20.37 -0.81 4.11
CA THR A 349 20.39 -2.10 4.80
C THR A 349 20.04 -3.22 3.84
N TYR A 350 20.90 -4.24 3.75
CA TYR A 350 20.58 -5.49 3.05
C TYR A 350 19.34 -6.13 3.68
N SER A 351 18.40 -6.59 2.86
CA SER A 351 17.08 -7.03 3.35
C SER A 351 16.78 -8.49 3.01
N THR A 352 16.58 -8.80 1.74
CA THR A 352 16.19 -10.15 1.28
C THR A 352 17.22 -10.68 0.30
N SER A 353 17.41 -12.00 0.28
CA SER A 353 18.13 -12.72 -0.77
C SER A 353 17.24 -13.90 -1.18
N ILE A 354 16.89 -13.98 -2.46
CA ILE A 354 15.98 -14.99 -2.99
C ILE A 354 16.68 -15.71 -4.14
N SER A 355 16.55 -17.04 -4.21
CA SER A 355 17.14 -17.82 -5.29
C SER A 355 16.45 -17.53 -6.63
N SER A 356 17.21 -17.60 -7.70
CA SER A 356 16.71 -17.41 -9.07
C SER A 356 15.62 -18.41 -9.39
N ASP A 357 15.73 -19.67 -8.97
CA ASP A 357 14.71 -20.69 -9.20
C ASP A 357 13.34 -20.28 -8.62
N GLU A 358 13.33 -19.71 -7.41
CA GLU A 358 12.11 -19.26 -6.76
C GLU A 358 11.52 -18.03 -7.47
N THR A 359 12.37 -17.07 -7.82
CA THR A 359 11.93 -15.87 -8.55
C THR A 359 11.40 -16.19 -9.95
N LEU A 360 12.09 -17.04 -10.72
CA LEU A 360 11.69 -17.48 -12.05
C LEU A 360 10.39 -18.29 -12.01
N LYS A 361 10.24 -19.16 -11.01
CA LYS A 361 8.98 -19.87 -10.78
C LYS A 361 7.83 -18.89 -10.54
N ARG A 362 8.03 -17.89 -9.67
CA ARG A 362 6.98 -16.91 -9.38
C ARG A 362 6.62 -16.06 -10.60
N PHE A 363 7.63 -15.65 -11.37
CA PHE A 363 7.45 -14.94 -12.62
C PHE A 363 6.65 -15.75 -13.64
N ALA A 364 7.01 -17.02 -13.86
CA ALA A 364 6.29 -17.89 -14.78
C ALA A 364 4.81 -18.05 -14.41
N LEU A 365 4.51 -18.23 -13.11
CA LEU A 365 3.14 -18.31 -12.60
C LEU A 365 2.37 -17.02 -12.87
N TYR A 366 3.00 -15.86 -12.67
CA TYR A 366 2.41 -14.55 -12.98
C TYR A 366 2.09 -14.40 -14.47
N GLN A 367 2.96 -14.92 -15.35
CA GLN A 367 2.74 -14.97 -16.80
C GLN A 367 1.72 -16.05 -17.22
N GLY A 368 1.16 -16.83 -16.28
CA GLY A 368 0.16 -17.86 -16.54
C GLY A 368 0.73 -19.23 -16.95
N TYR A 369 2.03 -19.46 -16.76
CA TYR A 369 2.73 -20.70 -17.07
C TYR A 369 3.05 -21.51 -15.80
N ARG A 370 3.22 -22.84 -15.94
CA ARG A 370 3.48 -23.73 -14.80
C ARG A 370 4.94 -23.71 -14.34
N SER A 371 5.86 -23.43 -15.26
CA SER A 371 7.29 -23.39 -15.01
C SER A 371 7.96 -22.32 -15.87
N TYR A 372 9.15 -21.87 -15.47
CA TYR A 372 9.92 -20.94 -16.29
C TYR A 372 10.40 -21.59 -17.59
N ALA A 373 10.72 -22.89 -17.58
CA ALA A 373 11.05 -23.63 -18.79
C ALA A 373 9.92 -23.57 -19.83
N ASP A 374 8.66 -23.70 -19.41
CA ASP A 374 7.49 -23.57 -20.28
C ASP A 374 7.37 -22.17 -20.89
N TYR A 375 7.53 -21.14 -20.05
CA TYR A 375 7.50 -19.74 -20.48
C TYR A 375 8.63 -19.43 -21.46
N SER A 376 9.87 -19.79 -21.10
CA SER A 376 11.07 -19.55 -21.90
C SER A 376 10.97 -20.24 -23.26
N PHE A 377 10.58 -21.52 -23.28
CA PHE A 377 10.38 -22.29 -24.51
C PHE A 377 9.38 -21.61 -25.46
N ILE A 378 8.19 -21.25 -24.98
CA ILE A 378 7.17 -20.68 -25.87
C ILE A 378 7.45 -19.23 -26.24
N SER A 379 8.06 -18.45 -25.33
CA SER A 379 8.43 -17.06 -25.58
C SER A 379 9.51 -16.96 -26.66
N ALA A 380 10.49 -17.87 -26.65
CA ALA A 380 11.51 -17.95 -27.69
C ALA A 380 10.92 -18.17 -29.10
N LEU A 381 9.77 -18.84 -29.18
CA LEU A 381 9.02 -19.06 -30.42
C LEU A 381 7.98 -17.97 -30.73
N LYS A 382 7.93 -16.89 -29.92
CA LYS A 382 6.91 -15.83 -29.97
C LYS A 382 5.48 -16.41 -29.92
N GLY A 383 5.31 -17.49 -29.17
CA GLY A 383 4.05 -18.21 -29.04
C GLY A 383 3.25 -17.82 -27.79
N ASN A 384 2.04 -18.38 -27.68
CA ASN A 384 1.17 -18.21 -26.53
C ASN A 384 0.88 -19.54 -25.81
N LYS A 385 0.21 -19.47 -24.66
CA LYS A 385 -0.13 -20.64 -23.84
C LYS A 385 -0.92 -21.72 -24.59
N SER A 386 -1.86 -21.33 -25.45
CA SER A 386 -2.63 -22.30 -26.26
C SER A 386 -1.74 -23.09 -27.22
N GLN A 387 -0.75 -22.42 -27.82
CA GLN A 387 0.24 -23.07 -28.67
C GLN A 387 1.16 -23.99 -27.89
N LEU A 388 1.62 -23.58 -26.69
CA LEU A 388 2.38 -24.45 -25.79
C LEU A 388 1.59 -25.73 -25.45
N ASP A 389 0.32 -25.59 -25.06
CA ASP A 389 -0.53 -26.73 -24.71
C ASP A 389 -0.72 -27.68 -25.90
N GLN A 390 -0.85 -27.15 -27.12
CA GLN A 390 -0.89 -27.96 -28.34
C GLN A 390 0.44 -28.68 -28.61
N LEU A 391 1.58 -27.99 -28.48
CA LEU A 391 2.92 -28.58 -28.66
C LEU A 391 3.16 -29.71 -27.65
N LYS A 392 2.74 -29.53 -26.40
CA LYS A 392 2.85 -30.55 -25.35
C LYS A 392 2.03 -31.81 -25.65
N LYS A 393 0.86 -31.69 -26.29
CA LYS A 393 0.09 -32.88 -26.75
C LYS A 393 0.89 -33.74 -27.71
N PHE A 394 1.80 -33.14 -28.49
CA PHE A 394 2.73 -33.84 -29.38
C PHE A 394 4.10 -34.12 -28.74
N LYS A 395 4.22 -33.99 -27.41
CA LYS A 395 5.47 -34.18 -26.65
C LYS A 395 6.62 -33.26 -27.10
N VAL A 396 6.30 -32.08 -27.63
CA VAL A 396 7.28 -31.04 -27.98
C VAL A 396 7.40 -30.11 -26.78
N THR A 397 8.45 -30.30 -25.98
CA THR A 397 8.63 -29.63 -24.68
C THR A 397 9.84 -28.71 -24.61
N ASN A 398 10.68 -28.67 -25.64
CA ASN A 398 11.86 -27.81 -25.72
C ASN A 398 12.10 -27.32 -27.15
N ILE A 399 12.98 -26.33 -27.26
CA ILE A 399 13.25 -25.61 -28.51
C ILE A 399 13.98 -26.48 -29.55
N ASP A 400 14.89 -27.34 -29.13
CA ASP A 400 15.64 -28.22 -30.03
C ASP A 400 14.71 -29.21 -30.74
N LYS A 401 13.78 -29.82 -29.97
CA LYS A 401 12.77 -30.72 -30.53
C LYS A 401 11.85 -30.00 -31.49
N PHE A 402 11.50 -28.75 -31.20
CA PHE A 402 10.70 -27.92 -32.10
C PHE A 402 11.43 -27.69 -33.43
N TYR A 403 12.70 -27.28 -33.41
CA TYR A 403 13.47 -27.03 -34.63
C TYR A 403 13.80 -28.31 -35.41
N GLU A 404 13.98 -29.45 -34.74
CA GLU A 404 14.09 -30.76 -35.39
C GLU A 404 12.82 -31.07 -36.22
N LEU A 405 11.64 -30.82 -35.64
CA LEU A 405 10.35 -31.06 -36.30
C LEU A 405 10.08 -30.05 -37.41
N GLU A 406 10.43 -28.78 -37.21
CA GLU A 406 10.35 -27.75 -38.26
C GLU A 406 11.24 -28.12 -39.45
N SER A 407 12.46 -28.59 -39.19
CA SER A 407 13.38 -29.06 -40.24
C SER A 407 12.82 -30.27 -40.98
N LYS A 408 12.21 -31.24 -40.27
CA LYS A 408 11.55 -32.40 -40.90
C LYS A 408 10.37 -32.00 -41.77
N MET A 409 9.55 -31.06 -41.31
CA MET A 409 8.42 -30.51 -42.08
C MET A 409 8.89 -29.85 -43.39
N ILE A 410 9.97 -29.07 -43.33
CA ILE A 410 10.54 -28.40 -44.51
C ILE A 410 11.13 -29.45 -45.46
N LYS A 411 11.91 -30.40 -44.94
CA LYS A 411 12.54 -31.47 -45.76
C LYS A 411 11.53 -32.38 -46.44
N SER A 412 10.34 -32.55 -45.89
CA SER A 412 9.28 -33.35 -46.50
C SER A 412 8.42 -32.55 -47.48
N ASP A 413 8.81 -31.31 -47.85
CA ASP A 413 8.04 -30.38 -48.69
C ASP A 413 6.60 -30.13 -48.20
N TYR A 414 6.34 -30.33 -46.90
CA TYR A 414 5.01 -30.15 -46.34
C TYR A 414 4.64 -28.66 -46.27
N SER A 415 5.59 -27.82 -45.88
CA SER A 415 5.48 -26.36 -45.83
C SER A 415 6.85 -25.72 -46.03
N LYS A 416 6.90 -24.62 -46.81
CA LYS A 416 8.11 -23.79 -46.95
C LYS A 416 8.23 -22.76 -45.82
N ASP A 417 7.11 -22.42 -45.17
CA ASP A 417 7.05 -21.41 -44.12
C ASP A 417 7.34 -22.03 -42.75
N LYS A 418 8.20 -21.35 -41.99
CA LYS A 418 8.53 -21.65 -40.59
C LYS A 418 7.44 -21.21 -39.62
N GLY A 419 7.53 -21.67 -38.38
CA GLY A 419 6.75 -21.17 -37.25
C GLY A 419 5.76 -22.17 -36.66
N ILE A 420 5.32 -21.86 -35.44
CA ILE A 420 4.54 -22.78 -34.58
C ILE A 420 3.29 -23.31 -35.28
N LYS A 421 2.56 -22.45 -36.00
CA LYS A 421 1.32 -22.83 -36.68
C LYS A 421 1.55 -23.97 -37.68
N ASN A 422 2.58 -23.85 -38.50
CA ASN A 422 2.86 -24.82 -39.56
C ASN A 422 3.37 -26.13 -38.97
N VAL A 423 4.23 -26.06 -37.95
CA VAL A 423 4.69 -27.26 -37.23
C VAL A 423 3.51 -27.99 -36.58
N LEU A 424 2.57 -27.27 -35.94
CA LEU A 424 1.37 -27.88 -35.36
C LEU A 424 0.45 -28.50 -36.41
N MET A 425 0.31 -27.87 -37.59
CA MET A 425 -0.45 -28.45 -38.70
C MET A 425 0.23 -29.71 -39.24
N TYR A 426 1.54 -29.67 -39.44
CA TYR A 426 2.36 -30.81 -39.83
C TYR A 426 2.19 -31.99 -38.87
N LEU A 427 2.26 -31.75 -37.56
CA LEU A 427 2.10 -32.79 -36.55
C LEU A 427 0.69 -33.41 -36.55
N LYS A 428 -0.35 -32.60 -36.72
CA LYS A 428 -1.75 -33.07 -36.83
C LYS A 428 -1.94 -33.93 -38.08
N ASP A 429 -1.47 -33.45 -39.24
CA ASP A 429 -1.59 -34.21 -40.49
C ASP A 429 -0.71 -35.46 -40.47
N LEU A 430 0.48 -35.41 -39.86
CA LEU A 430 1.35 -36.57 -39.68
C LEU A 430 0.69 -37.66 -38.82
N GLN A 431 -0.01 -37.27 -37.75
CA GLN A 431 -0.76 -38.20 -36.92
C GLN A 431 -1.87 -38.89 -37.74
N VAL A 432 -2.70 -38.12 -38.43
CA VAL A 432 -3.81 -38.65 -39.24
C VAL A 432 -3.30 -39.50 -40.42
N ALA A 433 -2.20 -39.08 -41.05
CA ALA A 433 -1.57 -39.81 -42.15
C ALA A 433 -1.09 -41.19 -41.68
N ARG A 434 -0.46 -41.26 -40.50
CA ARG A 434 -0.05 -42.52 -39.87
C ARG A 434 -1.24 -43.41 -39.50
N GLU A 435 -2.28 -42.84 -38.89
CA GLU A 435 -3.50 -43.58 -38.53
C GLU A 435 -4.20 -44.18 -39.75
N LYS A 436 -4.15 -43.50 -40.90
CA LYS A 436 -4.77 -43.95 -42.16
C LYS A 436 -3.82 -44.72 -43.08
N GLY A 437 -2.54 -44.83 -42.74
CA GLY A 437 -1.52 -45.44 -43.61
C GLY A 437 -1.34 -44.71 -44.96
N ILE A 438 -1.54 -43.39 -45.01
CA ILE A 438 -1.38 -42.59 -46.23
C ILE A 438 -0.16 -41.67 -46.14
N ASP A 439 0.30 -41.20 -47.30
CA ASP A 439 1.34 -40.17 -47.36
C ASP A 439 0.89 -38.84 -46.73
N ILE A 440 1.81 -38.14 -46.08
CA ILE A 440 1.51 -36.89 -45.37
C ILE A 440 1.10 -35.75 -46.31
N LEU A 441 1.67 -35.68 -47.52
CA LEU A 441 1.30 -34.67 -48.51
C LEU A 441 -0.12 -34.94 -49.03
N LYS A 442 -0.48 -36.21 -49.20
CA LYS A 442 -1.86 -36.59 -49.55
C LYS A 442 -2.87 -36.15 -48.49
N GLN A 443 -2.53 -36.32 -47.20
CA GLN A 443 -3.38 -35.84 -46.10
C GLN A 443 -3.46 -34.31 -46.06
N ARG A 444 -2.34 -33.61 -46.25
CA ARG A 444 -2.29 -32.13 -46.34
C ARG A 444 -3.21 -31.62 -47.44
N ASP A 445 -3.08 -32.16 -48.64
CA ASP A 445 -3.80 -31.70 -49.83
C ASP A 445 -5.30 -31.97 -49.69
N ALA A 446 -5.68 -33.12 -49.10
CA ALA A 446 -7.07 -33.42 -48.76
C ALA A 446 -7.67 -32.41 -47.77
N ARG A 447 -6.91 -32.02 -46.72
CA ARG A 447 -7.34 -30.98 -45.77
C ARG A 447 -7.49 -29.62 -46.45
N LEU A 448 -6.52 -29.20 -47.26
CA LEU A 448 -6.56 -27.92 -47.98
C LEU A 448 -7.74 -27.85 -48.96
N ALA A 449 -8.04 -28.95 -49.68
CA ALA A 449 -9.21 -29.03 -50.54
C ALA A 449 -10.53 -28.88 -49.76
N LYS A 450 -10.62 -29.49 -48.57
CA LYS A 450 -11.78 -29.36 -47.68
C LYS A 450 -11.94 -27.93 -47.15
N GLU A 451 -10.84 -27.30 -46.73
CA GLU A 451 -10.83 -25.91 -46.26
C GLU A 451 -11.24 -24.94 -47.39
N LYS A 452 -10.76 -25.14 -48.61
CA LYS A 452 -11.14 -24.34 -49.79
C LYS A 452 -12.64 -24.43 -50.06
N LYS A 453 -13.20 -25.64 -50.10
CA LYS A 453 -14.63 -25.86 -50.33
C LYS A 453 -15.49 -25.22 -49.22
N ALA A 454 -15.07 -25.35 -47.96
CA ALA A 454 -15.78 -24.71 -46.84
C ALA A 454 -15.78 -23.18 -46.94
N LYS A 455 -14.65 -22.59 -47.38
CA LYS A 455 -14.53 -21.14 -47.59
C LYS A 455 -15.44 -20.66 -48.73
N GLU A 456 -15.46 -21.38 -49.85
CA GLU A 456 -16.34 -21.04 -51.00
C GLU A 456 -17.82 -21.05 -50.60
N ILE A 457 -18.25 -22.03 -49.79
CA ILE A 457 -19.61 -22.09 -49.24
C ILE A 457 -19.90 -20.88 -48.34
N ALA A 458 -18.99 -20.54 -47.43
CA ALA A 458 -19.16 -19.41 -46.52
C ALA A 458 -19.21 -18.06 -47.25
N ASP A 459 -18.36 -17.86 -48.27
CA ASP A 459 -18.35 -16.64 -49.06
C ASP A 459 -19.61 -16.50 -49.93
N ALA A 460 -20.13 -17.62 -50.47
CA ALA A 460 -21.41 -17.64 -51.18
C ALA A 460 -22.59 -17.24 -50.26
N GLN A 461 -22.60 -17.75 -49.02
CA GLN A 461 -23.63 -17.39 -48.04
C GLN A 461 -23.57 -15.89 -47.69
N ARG A 462 -22.37 -15.36 -47.42
CA ARG A 462 -22.19 -13.93 -47.13
C ARG A 462 -22.68 -13.03 -48.26
N LYS A 463 -22.49 -13.43 -49.52
CA LYS A 463 -23.02 -12.69 -50.67
C LYS A 463 -24.55 -12.66 -50.70
N LYS A 464 -25.20 -13.81 -50.44
CA LYS A 464 -26.67 -13.88 -50.36
C LYS A 464 -27.21 -12.99 -49.24
N ASP A 465 -26.62 -13.07 -48.05
CA ASP A 465 -27.04 -12.27 -46.90
C ASP A 465 -26.88 -10.76 -47.20
N ALA A 466 -25.79 -10.36 -47.85
CA ALA A 466 -25.55 -8.97 -48.24
C ALA A 466 -26.57 -8.47 -49.28
N GLU A 467 -26.95 -9.30 -50.25
CA GLU A 467 -27.96 -8.99 -51.25
C GLU A 467 -29.34 -8.82 -50.62
N GLU A 468 -29.72 -9.71 -49.71
CA GLU A 468 -30.99 -9.62 -48.97
C GLU A 468 -31.08 -8.32 -48.14
N VAL A 469 -29.99 -7.96 -47.45
CA VAL A 469 -29.91 -6.69 -46.71
C VAL A 469 -30.05 -5.50 -47.65
N ALA A 470 -29.47 -5.55 -48.85
CA ALA A 470 -29.60 -4.47 -49.83
C ALA A 470 -31.04 -4.32 -50.35
N ILE A 471 -31.75 -5.42 -50.60
CA ILE A 471 -33.17 -5.41 -51.01
C ILE A 471 -34.01 -4.79 -49.89
N ARG A 472 -33.88 -5.25 -48.64
CA ARG A 472 -34.62 -4.71 -47.49
C ARG A 472 -34.40 -3.21 -47.31
N ARG A 473 -33.15 -2.73 -47.49
CA ARG A 473 -32.84 -1.29 -47.43
C ARG A 473 -33.54 -0.49 -48.53
N LYS A 474 -33.59 -1.01 -49.76
CA LYS A 474 -34.31 -0.36 -50.87
C LYS A 474 -35.82 -0.28 -50.58
N GLU A 475 -36.42 -1.35 -50.07
CA GLU A 475 -37.84 -1.37 -49.70
C GLU A 475 -38.16 -0.38 -48.58
N GLN A 476 -37.32 -0.33 -47.54
CA GLN A 476 -37.47 0.63 -46.44
C GLN A 476 -37.35 2.07 -46.93
N ALA A 477 -36.38 2.37 -47.80
CA ALA A 477 -36.22 3.69 -48.40
C ALA A 477 -37.44 4.10 -49.23
N ALA A 478 -38.01 3.17 -50.01
CA ALA A 478 -39.22 3.41 -50.80
C ALA A 478 -40.46 3.68 -49.93
N ARG A 479 -40.66 2.90 -48.86
CA ARG A 479 -41.76 3.14 -47.90
C ARG A 479 -41.61 4.50 -47.21
N TYR A 480 -40.42 4.81 -46.75
CA TYR A 480 -40.13 6.09 -46.09
C TYR A 480 -40.37 7.29 -47.02
N ALA A 481 -39.98 7.20 -48.29
CA ALA A 481 -40.24 8.25 -49.27
C ALA A 481 -41.73 8.43 -49.57
N LYS A 482 -42.54 7.36 -49.48
CA LYS A 482 -44.00 7.45 -49.62
C LYS A 482 -44.66 8.11 -48.41
N GLU A 483 -44.19 7.83 -47.20
CA GLU A 483 -44.71 8.45 -45.97
C GLU A 483 -44.29 9.91 -45.83
N HIS A 484 -43.09 10.25 -46.31
CA HIS A 484 -42.52 11.60 -46.26
C HIS A 484 -42.13 12.09 -47.67
N PRO A 485 -43.12 12.39 -48.54
CA PRO A 485 -42.87 12.75 -49.94
C PRO A 485 -42.08 14.05 -50.08
N TYR A 486 -42.02 14.90 -49.05
CA TYR A 486 -41.31 16.17 -49.10
C TYR A 486 -40.19 16.24 -48.06
N LYS A 487 -39.22 17.13 -48.29
CA LYS A 487 -38.27 17.60 -47.26
C LYS A 487 -38.23 19.12 -47.26
N ALA A 488 -38.26 19.71 -46.08
CA ALA A 488 -37.88 21.11 -45.91
C ALA A 488 -36.41 21.20 -45.55
N VAL A 489 -35.72 22.19 -46.11
CA VAL A 489 -34.40 22.65 -45.66
C VAL A 489 -34.58 24.10 -45.23
N ILE A 490 -34.43 24.35 -43.94
CA ILE A 490 -34.50 25.70 -43.38
C ILE A 490 -33.09 26.16 -43.06
N SER A 491 -32.60 27.19 -43.73
CA SER A 491 -31.25 27.71 -43.52
C SER A 491 -31.25 29.10 -42.91
N CYS A 492 -30.23 29.38 -42.10
CA CYS A 492 -30.01 30.68 -41.49
C CYS A 492 -28.54 31.08 -41.69
N GLY A 493 -28.30 32.22 -42.33
CA GLY A 493 -26.94 32.75 -42.44
C GLY A 493 -26.81 33.91 -43.44
N MET A 494 -25.60 34.13 -43.94
CA MET A 494 -25.28 35.21 -44.89
C MET A 494 -24.78 34.61 -46.21
N ASN A 495 -25.10 35.26 -47.32
CA ASN A 495 -24.61 34.89 -48.66
C ASN A 495 -24.89 33.42 -49.05
N GLY A 496 -26.04 32.87 -48.61
CA GLY A 496 -26.47 31.51 -48.93
C GLY A 496 -25.80 30.39 -48.10
N ASN A 497 -24.92 30.73 -47.16
CA ASN A 497 -24.29 29.75 -46.27
C ASN A 497 -25.08 29.60 -44.97
N HIS A 498 -25.41 28.36 -44.60
CA HIS A 498 -26.02 28.05 -43.32
C HIS A 498 -24.96 28.07 -42.19
N LEU A 499 -25.27 28.77 -41.09
CA LEU A 499 -24.42 28.82 -39.89
C LEU A 499 -24.97 27.88 -38.80
N ASN A 500 -26.12 28.26 -38.24
CA ASN A 500 -26.86 27.51 -37.23
C ASN A 500 -28.31 28.00 -37.31
N ILE A 501 -29.27 27.08 -37.37
CA ILE A 501 -30.68 27.47 -37.53
C ILE A 501 -31.15 28.43 -36.43
N MET A 502 -30.68 28.24 -35.19
CA MET A 502 -31.10 29.03 -34.03
C MET A 502 -30.73 30.51 -34.18
N ALA A 503 -29.69 30.84 -34.95
CA ALA A 503 -29.20 32.21 -35.08
C ALA A 503 -30.24 33.15 -35.71
N CYS A 504 -31.22 32.64 -36.46
CA CYS A 504 -32.30 33.44 -37.04
C CYS A 504 -33.54 33.51 -36.15
N PHE A 505 -33.57 32.80 -35.01
CA PHE A 505 -34.71 32.78 -34.09
C PHE A 505 -34.41 33.44 -32.73
N VAL A 506 -33.15 33.78 -32.47
CA VAL A 506 -32.74 34.54 -31.28
C VAL A 506 -32.57 36.02 -31.64
N GLY A 507 -33.26 36.90 -30.93
CA GLY A 507 -33.16 38.35 -31.13
C GLY A 507 -31.81 38.91 -30.68
N ALA A 508 -31.21 39.79 -31.47
CA ALA A 508 -29.94 40.44 -31.12
C ALA A 508 -30.15 41.74 -30.30
N GLY A 509 -29.33 41.94 -29.25
CA GLY A 509 -29.29 43.17 -28.44
C GLY A 509 -30.31 43.24 -27.28
N ARG A 510 -30.22 44.28 -26.45
CA ARG A 510 -31.03 44.46 -25.21
C ARG A 510 -32.54 44.56 -25.45
N TYR A 511 -32.97 44.78 -26.69
CA TYR A 511 -34.37 44.93 -27.11
C TYR A 511 -34.77 43.93 -28.21
N GLY A 512 -33.93 42.93 -28.52
CA GLY A 512 -34.23 41.92 -29.54
C GLY A 512 -35.27 40.92 -29.06
N ALA A 513 -36.39 40.80 -29.76
CA ALA A 513 -37.39 39.77 -29.49
C ALA A 513 -37.07 38.46 -30.25
N ASP A 514 -37.07 37.35 -29.52
CA ASP A 514 -36.99 35.99 -30.07
C ASP A 514 -38.23 35.66 -30.92
N THR A 515 -38.03 34.82 -31.92
CA THR A 515 -39.11 34.27 -32.75
C THR A 515 -39.15 32.75 -32.64
N GLN A 516 -40.16 32.13 -33.27
CA GLN A 516 -40.41 30.69 -33.18
C GLN A 516 -40.58 30.04 -34.54
N LEU A 517 -40.37 28.72 -34.58
CA LEU A 517 -40.69 27.85 -35.72
C LEU A 517 -41.94 27.03 -35.37
N GLU A 518 -42.99 27.14 -36.17
CA GLU A 518 -44.21 26.35 -36.03
C GLU A 518 -44.30 25.35 -37.20
N ILE A 519 -44.57 24.08 -36.88
CA ILE A 519 -44.71 23.02 -37.88
C ILE A 519 -45.96 22.20 -37.58
N THR A 520 -46.84 22.14 -38.57
CA THR A 520 -47.86 21.09 -38.70
C THR A 520 -47.36 20.09 -39.74
N ASN A 521 -47.28 18.81 -39.39
CA ASN A 521 -46.80 17.74 -40.28
C ASN A 521 -47.73 16.53 -40.15
N GLY A 522 -48.68 16.38 -41.07
CA GLY A 522 -49.84 15.52 -40.86
C GLY A 522 -50.78 16.07 -39.79
N SER A 523 -51.22 15.20 -38.89
CA SER A 523 -52.03 15.56 -37.71
C SER A 523 -51.21 16.16 -36.56
N PHE A 524 -49.88 16.16 -36.65
CA PHE A 524 -49.01 16.62 -35.58
C PHE A 524 -48.68 18.11 -35.72
N TYR A 525 -48.96 18.91 -34.69
CA TYR A 525 -48.54 20.30 -34.58
C TYR A 525 -47.51 20.47 -33.46
N LYS A 526 -46.46 21.25 -33.71
CA LYS A 526 -45.52 21.66 -32.68
C LYS A 526 -44.94 23.04 -32.95
N LEU A 527 -44.87 23.83 -31.88
CA LEU A 527 -44.16 25.10 -31.81
C LEU A 527 -42.79 24.85 -31.17
N TYR A 528 -41.74 25.31 -31.84
CA TYR A 528 -40.36 25.25 -31.40
C TYR A 528 -39.88 26.66 -31.06
N PRO A 529 -39.69 27.00 -29.78
CA PRO A 529 -39.08 28.27 -29.39
C PRO A 529 -37.61 28.32 -29.85
N SER A 530 -37.04 29.51 -29.93
CA SER A 530 -35.68 29.82 -30.40
C SER A 530 -34.60 28.83 -29.93
N HIS A 531 -34.59 28.48 -28.65
CA HIS A 531 -33.61 27.56 -28.04
C HIS A 531 -33.81 26.06 -28.37
N ASN A 532 -34.91 25.68 -29.04
CA ASN A 532 -35.29 24.30 -29.35
C ASN A 532 -35.54 24.05 -30.84
N VAL A 533 -35.27 25.01 -31.72
CA VAL A 533 -35.56 24.91 -33.17
C VAL A 533 -34.81 23.74 -33.82
N ASN A 534 -33.60 23.43 -33.34
CA ASN A 534 -32.83 22.26 -33.79
C ASN A 534 -33.54 20.91 -33.59
N ARG A 535 -34.51 20.81 -32.66
CA ARG A 535 -35.28 19.59 -32.44
C ARG A 535 -36.36 19.34 -33.49
N ALA A 536 -36.60 20.29 -34.39
CA ALA A 536 -37.61 20.14 -35.43
C ALA A 536 -37.13 19.26 -36.60
N GLY A 537 -35.83 18.98 -36.69
CA GLY A 537 -35.25 18.17 -37.75
C GLY A 537 -33.80 17.80 -37.47
N ARG A 538 -33.06 17.50 -38.54
CA ARG A 538 -31.63 17.20 -38.48
C ARG A 538 -30.85 18.34 -39.12
N GLU A 539 -30.00 19.00 -38.34
CA GLU A 539 -29.12 20.05 -38.85
C GLU A 539 -28.07 19.47 -39.80
N THR A 540 -27.84 20.15 -40.93
CA THR A 540 -26.84 19.76 -41.93
C THR A 540 -26.08 21.01 -42.41
N ARG A 541 -25.06 20.83 -43.26
CA ARG A 541 -24.35 21.96 -43.88
C ARG A 541 -25.25 22.86 -44.74
N GLU A 542 -26.38 22.33 -45.21
CA GLU A 542 -27.34 23.04 -46.05
C GLU A 542 -28.43 23.72 -45.21
N GLY A 543 -28.58 23.33 -43.95
CA GLY A 543 -29.60 23.78 -43.02
C GLY A 543 -30.37 22.65 -42.34
N LEU A 544 -31.40 23.03 -41.59
CA LEU A 544 -32.21 22.13 -40.79
C LEU A 544 -33.15 21.36 -41.71
N VAL A 545 -32.88 20.06 -41.86
CA VAL A 545 -33.67 19.17 -42.73
C VAL A 545 -34.81 18.57 -41.93
N ILE A 546 -36.03 18.75 -42.42
CA ILE A 546 -37.26 18.27 -41.79
C ILE A 546 -38.00 17.40 -42.78
N ASP A 547 -38.33 16.17 -42.37
CA ASP A 547 -39.06 15.23 -43.21
C ASP A 547 -40.56 15.50 -43.13
N LEU A 548 -41.18 15.79 -44.28
CA LEU A 548 -42.54 16.28 -44.37
C LEU A 548 -43.47 15.27 -45.02
N LYS A 549 -44.62 15.07 -44.40
CA LYS A 549 -45.77 14.32 -44.93
C LYS A 549 -46.42 15.10 -46.07
N SER A 550 -47.34 14.46 -46.79
CA SER A 550 -48.06 15.08 -47.91
C SER A 550 -48.80 16.36 -47.50
N ASN A 551 -49.37 16.40 -46.30
CA ASN A 551 -50.01 17.58 -45.73
C ASN A 551 -49.10 18.19 -44.65
N PHE A 552 -48.67 19.42 -44.86
CA PHE A 552 -47.84 20.12 -43.88
C PHE A 552 -48.08 21.62 -43.90
N LYS A 553 -47.67 22.29 -42.83
CA LYS A 553 -47.60 23.74 -42.73
C LYS A 553 -46.36 24.11 -41.94
N ILE A 554 -45.54 25.01 -42.47
CA ILE A 554 -44.38 25.58 -41.78
C ILE A 554 -44.60 27.08 -41.69
N LYS A 555 -44.40 27.63 -40.49
CA LYS A 555 -44.31 29.06 -40.25
C LYS A 555 -43.01 29.35 -39.52
N ALA A 556 -42.13 30.12 -40.16
CA ALA A 556 -40.81 30.46 -39.66
C ALA A 556 -40.63 31.97 -39.75
N GLN A 557 -40.26 32.63 -38.65
CA GLN A 557 -40.06 34.08 -38.62
C GLN A 557 -38.63 34.40 -38.22
N ASN A 558 -37.97 35.26 -39.00
CA ASN A 558 -36.60 35.67 -38.70
C ASN A 558 -36.61 36.75 -37.60
N SER A 559 -35.68 36.70 -36.66
CA SER A 559 -35.44 37.71 -35.61
C SER A 559 -34.07 38.38 -35.75
N ALA A 560 -33.20 37.86 -36.61
CA ALA A 560 -31.84 38.34 -36.77
C ALA A 560 -31.74 39.55 -37.71
N ASP A 561 -30.88 40.49 -37.34
CA ASP A 561 -30.70 41.77 -38.03
C ASP A 561 -29.92 41.61 -39.34
N THR A 562 -28.89 40.77 -39.30
CA THR A 562 -27.91 40.64 -40.39
C THR A 562 -27.95 39.28 -41.08
N LEU A 563 -28.79 38.35 -40.63
CA LEU A 563 -28.91 37.00 -41.19
C LEU A 563 -30.21 36.87 -41.98
N ILE A 564 -30.18 36.05 -43.04
CA ILE A 564 -31.35 35.71 -43.84
C ILE A 564 -31.81 34.30 -43.47
N LEU A 565 -33.12 34.16 -43.24
CA LEU A 565 -33.79 32.89 -43.06
C LEU A 565 -34.37 32.43 -44.39
N ASP A 566 -33.97 31.26 -44.88
CA ASP A 566 -34.50 30.66 -46.10
C ASP A 566 -35.25 29.37 -45.77
N VAL A 567 -36.39 29.15 -46.44
CA VAL A 567 -37.11 27.88 -46.40
C VAL A 567 -37.22 27.35 -47.82
N LYS A 568 -36.65 26.16 -48.05
CA LYS A 568 -36.78 25.42 -49.30
C LYS A 568 -37.55 24.13 -49.08
N ILE A 569 -38.57 23.86 -49.90
CA ILE A 569 -39.27 22.58 -49.94
C ILE A 569 -38.84 21.83 -51.18
N TYR A 570 -38.47 20.57 -51.02
CA TYR A 570 -38.11 19.68 -52.11
C TYR A 570 -39.09 18.51 -52.18
N ASP A 571 -39.37 18.07 -53.40
CA ASP A 571 -39.86 16.72 -53.65
C ASP A 571 -38.73 15.72 -53.33
N ARG A 572 -39.00 14.73 -52.47
CA ARG A 572 -37.96 13.82 -51.96
C ARG A 572 -37.46 12.86 -53.04
N LEU A 573 -38.30 12.45 -53.98
CA LEU A 573 -37.95 11.46 -55.00
C LEU A 573 -37.14 12.08 -56.13
N THR A 574 -37.54 13.27 -56.58
CA THR A 574 -36.93 13.97 -57.72
C THR A 574 -35.86 14.99 -57.29
N ASN A 575 -35.78 15.32 -55.99
CA ASN A 575 -34.99 16.43 -55.45
C ASN A 575 -35.28 17.79 -56.12
N LYS A 576 -36.44 17.93 -56.76
CA LYS A 576 -36.86 19.20 -57.36
C LYS A 576 -37.28 20.17 -56.26
N VAL A 577 -36.76 21.40 -56.31
CA VAL A 577 -37.23 22.48 -55.44
C VAL A 577 -38.65 22.87 -55.86
N LEU A 578 -39.60 22.69 -54.94
CA LEU A 578 -41.00 23.05 -55.13
C LEU A 578 -41.32 24.45 -54.60
N PHE A 579 -40.59 24.88 -53.56
CA PHE A 579 -40.75 26.18 -52.93
C PHE A 579 -39.41 26.70 -52.45
N ASN A 580 -39.19 28.00 -52.57
CA ASN A 580 -38.03 28.71 -52.02
C ASN A 580 -38.45 30.13 -51.64
N LYS A 581 -38.23 30.53 -50.38
CA LYS A 581 -38.49 31.90 -49.93
C LYS A 581 -37.51 32.30 -48.84
N SER A 582 -37.13 33.57 -48.87
CA SER A 582 -36.21 34.21 -47.92
C SER A 582 -36.95 35.25 -47.06
N ALA A 583 -36.48 35.45 -45.83
CA ALA A 583 -37.01 36.46 -44.92
C ALA A 583 -35.88 37.20 -44.19
N ALA A 584 -35.90 38.53 -44.30
CA ALA A 584 -35.13 39.44 -43.44
C ALA A 584 -35.80 39.61 -42.06
N LYS A 585 -35.18 40.37 -41.16
CA LYS A 585 -35.64 40.59 -39.78
C LYS A 585 -37.16 40.83 -39.67
N TYR A 586 -37.79 40.09 -38.78
CA TYR A 586 -39.23 40.06 -38.45
C TYR A 586 -40.20 39.67 -39.56
N ARG A 587 -39.72 39.35 -40.77
CA ARG A 587 -40.57 38.77 -41.81
C ARG A 587 -40.80 37.29 -41.52
N ALA A 588 -42.02 36.83 -41.76
CA ALA A 588 -42.41 35.43 -41.62
C ALA A 588 -42.57 34.76 -43.00
N ILE A 589 -42.10 33.52 -43.09
CA ILE A 589 -42.37 32.60 -44.18
C ILE A 589 -43.44 31.64 -43.69
N VAL A 590 -44.57 31.60 -44.39
CA VAL A 590 -45.63 30.62 -44.17
C VAL A 590 -45.81 29.83 -45.46
N ILE A 591 -45.71 28.51 -45.37
CA ILE A 591 -45.93 27.59 -46.47
C ILE A 591 -46.80 26.44 -45.98
N SER A 592 -47.74 25.99 -46.80
CA SER A 592 -48.52 24.79 -46.58
C SER A 592 -48.71 24.03 -47.88
N ASN A 593 -48.88 22.72 -47.75
CA ASN A 593 -49.30 21.83 -48.84
C ASN A 593 -50.51 21.02 -48.42
#